data_AF-A0A5D0HKI8-F1
#
_entry.id   AF-A0A5D0HKI8-F1
#
_cell.length_a   1.000
_cell.length_b   1.000
_cell.length_c   1.000
_cell.angle_alpha   90.00
_cell.angle_beta   90.00
_cell.angle_gamma   90.00
#
_symmetry.space_group_name_H-M   'P 1'
#
loop_
_entity.id
_entity.type
_entity.pdbx_description
1 polymer ?
#
loop_
_entity_poly.entity_id
_entity_poly.type
_entity_poly.pdbx_seq_one_letter_code
_entity_poly.pdbx_strand_id
1 'polypeptide(L)'
;MKTKLLSIICILVVTFSCQQENLNEDISGSTISDLINDKKNKENTIVECDFDLENFALSLPDSVSATTTSKLGEAAYFLLDIHDSNLKGNDIEAWCIDLYLSLDIEGPLDFGVYSSYETLPQGAFDKPENFDLINWILNQDYVGSVSPSGGTYTYGHVQWAIWELLDNNNCQICSNLTNPTGNWTSDSSNLTKGQEILNAAIANGEDFIPSCGDLIGIVLIPDGKQPLIITKEIPRKLKGCETAFAIGNTTDGEGDDSTCFIEDGFSRWGWTIGPIAEGEYTYNVYAGAGQCDTDKGALVGTVSVNYNNGDVIVTYNIDESYNLLETHTYAGTNPYPIKGKKETVAPGQFKIEPNLSGDIYVIAHSVVCGE
;
A
#
# COMPACT_ATOMS: atom_id res chain seq x y z
N MET A 1 57.58 45.09 -21.39
CA MET A 1 56.91 43.90 -20.82
C MET A 1 56.46 44.20 -19.40
N LYS A 2 55.23 43.78 -19.06
CA LYS A 2 54.49 43.91 -17.78
C LYS A 2 53.75 45.23 -17.54
N THR A 3 52.51 45.25 -18.02
CA THR A 3 51.46 46.23 -17.70
C THR A 3 50.99 46.03 -16.26
N LYS A 4 50.85 47.13 -15.50
CA LYS A 4 50.38 47.12 -14.11
C LYS A 4 48.84 47.15 -14.03
N LEU A 5 48.41 46.40 -13.03
CA LEU A 5 47.11 46.29 -12.40
C LEU A 5 46.51 47.65 -12.00
N LEU A 6 45.24 47.89 -12.30
CA LEU A 6 44.36 48.77 -11.51
C LEU A 6 42.97 48.13 -11.51
N SER A 7 42.55 47.58 -10.36
CA SER A 7 41.20 47.09 -10.15
C SER A 7 40.62 47.87 -8.98
N ILE A 8 39.56 48.62 -9.26
CA ILE A 8 38.81 49.42 -8.28
C ILE A 8 37.54 48.63 -7.93
N ILE A 9 37.38 48.43 -6.63
CA ILE A 9 36.23 47.83 -5.96
C ILE A 9 35.00 48.75 -6.11
N CYS A 10 33.84 48.17 -6.43
CA CYS A 10 32.56 48.75 -6.05
C CYS A 10 31.58 47.63 -5.67
N ILE A 11 31.12 47.69 -4.42
CA ILE A 11 30.08 46.86 -3.82
C ILE A 11 28.73 47.52 -4.12
N LEU A 12 27.74 46.75 -4.57
CA LEU A 12 26.33 47.10 -4.37
C LEU A 12 25.48 45.82 -4.29
N VAL A 13 24.59 45.78 -3.30
CA VAL A 13 23.70 44.69 -2.91
C VAL A 13 22.26 45.00 -3.36
N VAL A 14 21.41 43.96 -3.42
CA VAL A 14 19.93 43.89 -3.46
C VAL A 14 19.25 44.29 -4.81
N THR A 15 18.21 43.64 -5.36
CA THR A 15 17.06 42.84 -4.86
C THR A 15 16.48 41.93 -5.97
N PHE A 16 15.69 40.93 -5.54
CA PHE A 16 14.72 40.12 -6.30
C PHE A 16 13.75 40.95 -7.17
N SER A 17 13.41 40.44 -8.37
CA SER A 17 12.02 40.30 -8.85
C SER A 17 11.99 39.53 -10.18
N CYS A 18 11.28 38.39 -10.23
CA CYS A 18 10.90 37.74 -11.48
C CYS A 18 9.84 38.57 -12.21
N GLN A 19 9.82 38.44 -13.54
CA GLN A 19 9.01 39.19 -14.49
C GLN A 19 7.51 39.09 -14.24
N GLN A 20 6.84 40.21 -14.52
CA GLN A 20 5.40 40.33 -14.69
C GLN A 20 5.11 40.20 -16.20
N GLU A 21 4.34 39.19 -16.60
CA GLU A 21 3.68 39.17 -17.91
C GLU A 21 2.17 39.19 -17.72
N ASN A 22 1.54 40.19 -18.34
CA ASN A 22 0.11 40.36 -18.42
C ASN A 22 -0.45 39.42 -19.49
N LEU A 23 -1.53 38.71 -19.17
CA LEU A 23 -2.45 38.19 -20.18
C LEU A 23 -3.88 38.60 -19.79
N ASN A 24 -4.44 39.52 -20.59
CA ASN A 24 -5.86 39.82 -20.60
C ASN A 24 -6.58 38.81 -21.51
N GLU A 25 -7.66 38.28 -20.94
CA GLU A 25 -8.92 37.74 -21.47
C GLU A 25 -9.08 37.43 -22.97
N ASP A 26 -9.62 36.23 -23.22
CA ASP A 26 -10.87 36.07 -23.99
C ASP A 26 -11.61 34.81 -23.50
N ILE A 27 -12.63 34.98 -22.66
CA ILE A 27 -13.61 33.93 -22.32
C ILE A 27 -14.90 34.24 -23.08
N SER A 28 -15.15 33.48 -24.15
CA SER A 28 -16.50 33.35 -24.72
C SER A 28 -17.16 32.13 -24.09
N GLY A 29 -18.34 32.36 -23.52
CA GLY A 29 -18.98 31.44 -22.58
C GLY A 29 -19.52 30.15 -23.21
N SER A 30 -19.33 29.05 -22.48
CA SER A 30 -20.30 27.96 -22.42
C SER A 30 -21.13 28.12 -21.14
N THR A 31 -22.41 27.80 -21.24
CA THR A 31 -23.41 28.02 -20.21
C THR A 31 -23.16 27.15 -18.97
N ILE A 32 -23.32 27.74 -17.78
CA ILE A 32 -23.15 27.09 -16.47
C ILE A 32 -24.00 25.80 -16.32
N SER A 33 -25.03 25.61 -17.15
CA SER A 33 -25.83 24.38 -17.24
C SER A 33 -25.06 23.18 -17.79
N ASP A 34 -24.07 23.38 -18.65
CA ASP A 34 -23.31 22.28 -19.28
C ASP A 34 -22.23 21.75 -18.31
N LEU A 35 -21.67 22.63 -17.47
CA LEU A 35 -20.75 22.27 -16.39
C LEU A 35 -21.44 21.58 -15.20
N ILE A 36 -22.77 21.67 -15.09
CA ILE A 36 -23.55 21.02 -14.02
C ILE A 36 -23.92 19.58 -14.40
N ASN A 37 -23.99 19.24 -15.68
CA ASN A 37 -24.25 17.86 -16.14
C ASN A 37 -22.98 17.01 -16.24
N ASP A 38 -21.81 17.61 -16.50
CA ASP A 38 -20.52 16.88 -16.45
C ASP A 38 -20.02 16.61 -15.01
N LYS A 39 -20.57 17.31 -14.00
CA LYS A 39 -20.28 17.04 -12.58
C LYS A 39 -21.19 16.00 -11.92
N LYS A 40 -22.12 15.39 -12.67
CA LYS A 40 -23.04 14.38 -12.14
C LYS A 40 -22.73 12.93 -12.53
N ASN A 41 -21.70 12.68 -13.36
CA ASN A 41 -21.18 11.33 -13.63
C ASN A 41 -19.70 11.19 -13.22
N LYS A 42 -19.34 11.80 -12.09
CA LYS A 42 -18.17 11.40 -11.31
C LYS A 42 -18.70 10.91 -9.97
N GLU A 43 -19.39 9.76 -10.00
CA GLU A 43 -19.55 8.92 -8.82
C GLU A 43 -18.12 8.49 -8.45
N ASN A 44 -17.45 9.23 -7.57
CA ASN A 44 -17.46 8.97 -6.14
C ASN A 44 -17.06 7.50 -5.92
N THR A 45 -15.76 7.21 -6.06
CA THR A 45 -15.21 5.94 -5.55
C THR A 45 -15.55 5.91 -4.07
N ILE A 46 -16.56 5.11 -3.73
CA ILE A 46 -16.85 4.84 -2.33
C ILE A 46 -15.79 3.79 -1.97
N VAL A 47 -14.64 4.25 -1.48
CA VAL A 47 -13.79 3.45 -0.61
C VAL A 47 -14.66 3.13 0.59
N GLU A 48 -15.40 2.03 0.52
CA GLU A 48 -16.18 1.56 1.66
C GLU A 48 -15.21 0.84 2.57
N CYS A 49 -14.67 1.60 3.52
CA CYS A 49 -13.94 1.07 4.65
C CYS A 49 -14.94 0.37 5.57
N ASP A 50 -15.17 -0.92 5.33
CA ASP A 50 -15.91 -1.82 6.22
C ASP A 50 -14.90 -2.52 7.16
N PHE A 51 -13.99 -1.73 7.75
CA PHE A 51 -13.13 -2.24 8.79
C PHE A 51 -13.91 -2.31 10.09
N ASP A 52 -14.00 -3.52 10.62
CA ASP A 52 -14.70 -3.81 11.85
C ASP A 52 -13.71 -4.36 12.88
N LEU A 53 -13.54 -3.62 13.98
CA LEU A 53 -12.66 -3.96 15.08
C LEU A 53 -13.01 -5.31 15.70
N GLU A 54 -14.30 -5.66 15.80
CA GLU A 54 -14.73 -6.93 16.39
C GLU A 54 -14.33 -8.11 15.49
N ASN A 55 -14.61 -8.01 14.18
CA ASN A 55 -14.20 -9.03 13.22
C ASN A 55 -12.67 -9.13 13.09
N PHE A 56 -11.94 -8.02 13.20
CA PHE A 56 -10.49 -8.05 13.24
C PHE A 56 -9.99 -8.83 14.45
N ALA A 57 -10.47 -8.52 15.65
CA ALA A 57 -10.10 -9.24 16.87
C ALA A 57 -10.41 -10.75 16.76
N LEU A 58 -11.59 -11.12 16.24
CA LEU A 58 -11.97 -12.52 16.00
C LEU A 58 -11.11 -13.22 14.93
N SER A 59 -10.41 -12.47 14.08
CA SER A 59 -9.51 -13.03 13.07
C SER A 59 -8.10 -13.30 13.60
N LEU A 60 -7.74 -12.76 14.77
CA LEU A 60 -6.46 -13.01 15.39
C LEU A 60 -6.41 -14.45 15.96
N PRO A 61 -5.26 -15.12 15.91
CA PRO A 61 -5.09 -16.39 16.62
C PRO A 61 -5.08 -16.14 18.14
N ASP A 62 -5.40 -17.15 18.96
CA ASP A 62 -5.28 -17.02 20.43
C ASP A 62 -3.82 -16.85 20.88
N SER A 63 -2.89 -17.46 20.14
CA SER A 63 -1.46 -17.42 20.42
C SER A 63 -0.63 -17.58 19.14
N VAL A 64 0.61 -17.08 19.16
CA VAL A 64 1.62 -17.29 18.12
C VAL A 64 2.94 -17.77 18.70
N SER A 65 3.71 -18.49 17.88
CA SER A 65 5.10 -18.84 18.17
C SER A 65 6.03 -17.84 17.49
N ALA A 66 6.86 -17.12 18.25
CA ALA A 66 7.72 -16.07 17.71
C ALA A 66 9.13 -16.05 18.30
N THR A 67 10.10 -15.60 17.51
CA THR A 67 11.50 -15.39 17.91
C THR A 67 11.85 -13.92 17.79
N THR A 68 12.42 -13.31 18.83
CA THR A 68 13.04 -11.99 18.73
C THR A 68 14.40 -12.13 18.04
N THR A 69 14.55 -11.49 16.88
CA THR A 69 15.74 -11.61 16.03
C THR A 69 16.71 -10.44 16.20
N SER A 70 16.20 -9.28 16.59
CA SER A 70 16.98 -8.09 16.89
C SER A 70 16.39 -7.32 18.07
N LYS A 71 17.26 -6.71 18.86
CA LYS A 71 16.96 -5.77 19.93
C LYS A 71 17.76 -4.51 19.64
N LEU A 72 17.15 -3.34 19.78
CA LEU A 72 17.69 -2.05 19.34
C LEU A 72 17.72 -1.95 17.81
N GLY A 73 16.58 -2.24 17.17
CA GLY A 73 16.42 -2.11 15.72
C GLY A 73 16.64 -0.67 15.22
N GLU A 74 16.70 -0.51 13.90
CA GLU A 74 16.86 0.82 13.29
C GLU A 74 15.56 1.64 13.37
N ALA A 75 14.42 0.98 13.13
CA ALA A 75 13.09 1.61 13.06
C ALA A 75 12.22 1.38 14.31
N ALA A 76 12.38 0.26 15.01
CA ALA A 76 11.62 -0.10 16.21
C ALA A 76 12.52 -0.74 17.28
N TYR A 77 11.98 -0.98 18.47
CA TYR A 77 12.77 -1.50 19.59
C TYR A 77 13.22 -2.95 19.39
N PHE A 78 12.36 -3.79 18.80
CA PHE A 78 12.66 -5.16 18.41
C PHE A 78 12.34 -5.43 16.94
N LEU A 79 12.98 -6.46 16.39
CA LEU A 79 12.49 -7.21 15.24
C LEU A 79 12.11 -8.63 15.68
N LEU A 80 11.03 -9.16 15.12
CA LEU A 80 10.51 -10.50 15.39
C LEU A 80 10.23 -11.28 14.12
N ASP A 81 10.45 -12.58 14.22
CA ASP A 81 9.91 -13.56 13.28
C ASP A 81 8.76 -14.30 13.95
N ILE A 82 7.54 -14.17 13.40
CA ILE A 82 6.37 -14.97 13.79
C ILE A 82 6.30 -16.18 12.86
N HIS A 83 6.23 -17.39 13.42
CA HIS A 83 6.44 -18.64 12.69
C HIS A 83 5.16 -19.26 12.13
N ASP A 84 4.00 -18.86 12.67
CA ASP A 84 2.71 -19.50 12.44
C ASP A 84 1.55 -18.48 12.33
N SER A 85 0.34 -19.01 12.09
CA SER A 85 -0.91 -18.27 11.91
C SER A 85 -0.96 -17.33 10.69
N ASN A 86 -2.01 -16.52 10.60
CA ASN A 86 -2.16 -15.40 9.67
C ASN A 86 -1.26 -14.20 10.01
N LEU A 87 -0.61 -14.20 11.18
CA LEU A 87 0.38 -13.19 11.58
C LEU A 87 1.83 -13.57 11.21
N LYS A 88 2.05 -14.75 10.59
CA LYS A 88 3.36 -15.20 10.16
C LYS A 88 4.09 -14.16 9.31
N GLY A 89 5.32 -13.87 9.66
CA GLY A 89 6.19 -12.93 8.95
C GLY A 89 7.58 -12.88 9.56
N ASN A 90 8.52 -12.28 8.85
CA ASN A 90 9.89 -12.05 9.32
C ASN A 90 10.15 -10.56 9.47
N ASP A 91 11.13 -10.20 10.28
CA ASP A 91 11.58 -8.82 10.51
C ASP A 91 10.42 -7.87 10.89
N ILE A 92 9.45 -8.38 11.66
CA ILE A 92 8.30 -7.62 12.13
C ILE A 92 8.77 -6.65 13.22
N GLU A 93 8.55 -5.36 12.98
CA GLU A 93 8.85 -4.29 13.93
C GLU A 93 7.95 -4.38 15.17
N ALA A 94 8.55 -4.23 16.35
CA ALA A 94 7.81 -4.25 17.60
C ALA A 94 8.35 -3.29 18.66
N TRP A 95 7.45 -2.91 19.56
CA TRP A 95 7.70 -1.97 20.65
C TRP A 95 7.47 -2.63 22.01
N CYS A 96 8.28 -2.26 23.01
CA CYS A 96 8.04 -2.67 24.40
C CYS A 96 6.82 -1.94 24.96
N ILE A 97 5.94 -2.65 25.65
CA ILE A 97 4.74 -2.08 26.29
C ILE A 97 4.64 -2.39 27.79
N ASP A 98 5.78 -2.60 28.43
CA ASP A 98 5.94 -2.70 29.89
C ASP A 98 7.37 -2.22 30.19
N LEU A 99 7.53 -1.28 31.11
CA LEU A 99 8.84 -0.73 31.45
C LEU A 99 9.70 -1.69 32.30
N TYR A 100 9.07 -2.55 33.10
CA TYR A 100 9.70 -3.30 34.18
C TYR A 100 10.10 -4.73 33.78
N LEU A 101 9.58 -5.22 32.66
CA LEU A 101 9.91 -6.53 32.12
C LEU A 101 11.04 -6.46 31.09
N SER A 102 11.53 -7.64 30.71
CA SER A 102 12.63 -7.76 29.76
C SER A 102 12.44 -8.95 28.85
N LEU A 103 12.98 -8.82 27.64
CA LEU A 103 13.06 -9.87 26.64
C LEU A 103 14.39 -9.71 25.92
N ASP A 104 15.09 -10.82 25.71
CA ASP A 104 16.35 -10.86 24.98
C ASP A 104 16.11 -11.25 23.52
N ILE A 105 17.19 -11.42 22.75
CA ILE A 105 17.13 -12.05 21.43
C ILE A 105 17.04 -13.56 21.68
N GLU A 106 15.83 -14.11 21.62
CA GLU A 106 15.50 -15.45 22.06
C GLU A 106 14.23 -15.98 21.39
N GLY A 107 13.96 -17.26 21.61
CA GLY A 107 12.78 -17.94 21.12
C GLY A 107 13.09 -19.26 20.38
N PRO A 108 12.05 -19.91 19.82
CA PRO A 108 10.67 -19.44 19.79
C PRO A 108 10.03 -19.44 21.19
N LEU A 109 9.24 -18.41 21.48
CA LEU A 109 8.37 -18.30 22.66
C LEU A 109 6.91 -18.27 22.20
N ASP A 110 6.02 -18.72 23.07
CA ASP A 110 4.58 -18.58 22.86
C ASP A 110 4.10 -17.24 23.42
N PHE A 111 3.37 -16.50 22.59
CA PHE A 111 2.76 -15.22 22.96
C PHE A 111 1.25 -15.36 22.87
N GLY A 112 0.53 -14.98 23.92
CA GLY A 112 -0.91 -14.69 23.82
C GLY A 112 -1.10 -13.46 22.93
N VAL A 113 -2.08 -13.51 22.04
CA VAL A 113 -2.32 -12.46 21.04
C VAL A 113 -3.63 -11.76 21.33
N TYR A 114 -3.58 -10.43 21.28
CA TYR A 114 -4.74 -9.60 21.55
C TYR A 114 -4.81 -8.42 20.58
N SER A 115 -6.01 -8.00 20.21
CA SER A 115 -6.23 -6.68 19.59
C SER A 115 -5.98 -5.59 20.63
N SER A 116 -5.32 -4.50 20.25
CA SER A 116 -5.16 -3.34 21.14
C SER A 116 -6.49 -2.63 21.50
N TYR A 117 -7.58 -2.94 20.80
CA TYR A 117 -8.92 -2.40 21.04
C TYR A 117 -9.86 -3.36 21.80
N GLU A 118 -9.37 -4.52 22.23
CA GLU A 118 -10.17 -5.45 23.02
C GLU A 118 -9.83 -5.40 24.51
N THR A 119 -10.56 -6.17 25.32
CA THR A 119 -10.26 -6.27 26.75
C THR A 119 -8.96 -7.05 26.96
N LEU A 120 -7.89 -6.34 27.34
CA LEU A 120 -6.60 -6.92 27.65
C LEU A 120 -6.59 -7.64 29.03
N PRO A 121 -5.68 -8.60 29.26
CA PRO A 121 -5.60 -9.30 30.54
C PRO A 121 -5.46 -8.37 31.75
N GLN A 122 -6.27 -8.61 32.78
CA GLN A 122 -6.30 -7.76 33.96
C GLN A 122 -4.92 -7.67 34.64
N GLY A 123 -4.45 -6.43 34.86
CA GLY A 123 -3.18 -6.17 35.51
C GLY A 123 -1.95 -6.39 34.64
N ALA A 124 -2.12 -6.63 33.33
CA ALA A 124 -1.01 -6.68 32.39
C ALA A 124 -0.37 -5.31 32.15
N PHE A 125 -1.15 -4.23 32.28
CA PHE A 125 -0.71 -2.86 32.05
C PHE A 125 -1.22 -1.93 33.15
N ASP A 126 -0.43 -0.92 33.53
CA ASP A 126 -0.78 0.08 34.54
C ASP A 126 -1.89 1.02 34.04
N LYS A 127 -1.85 1.40 32.74
CA LYS A 127 -2.78 2.32 32.08
C LYS A 127 -3.30 1.77 30.73
N PRO A 128 -4.05 0.65 30.73
CA PRO A 128 -4.56 0.03 29.51
C PRO A 128 -5.55 0.90 28.73
N GLU A 129 -6.09 1.96 29.34
CA GLU A 129 -6.93 2.94 28.67
C GLU A 129 -6.20 3.73 27.58
N ASN A 130 -4.85 3.79 27.61
CA ASN A 130 -4.07 4.63 26.70
C ASN A 130 -3.64 3.92 25.39
N PHE A 131 -4.20 2.76 25.06
CA PHE A 131 -3.81 2.05 23.84
C PHE A 131 -4.26 2.74 22.55
N ASP A 132 -5.31 3.56 22.59
CA ASP A 132 -5.73 4.45 21.50
C ASP A 132 -4.64 5.48 21.15
N LEU A 133 -4.04 6.11 22.17
CA LEU A 133 -2.93 7.05 22.06
C LEU A 133 -1.68 6.38 21.46
N ILE A 134 -1.42 5.13 21.83
CA ILE A 134 -0.30 4.35 21.26
C ILE A 134 -0.57 4.00 19.80
N ASN A 135 -1.78 3.53 19.48
CA ASN A 135 -2.17 3.31 18.08
C ASN A 135 -2.02 4.60 17.26
N TRP A 136 -2.38 5.76 17.83
CA TRP A 136 -2.19 7.03 17.17
C TRP A 136 -0.71 7.33 16.90
N ILE A 137 0.18 7.15 17.89
CA ILE A 137 1.64 7.34 17.75
C ILE A 137 2.20 6.47 16.62
N LEU A 138 1.79 5.20 16.56
CA LEU A 138 2.29 4.24 15.58
C LEU A 138 1.87 4.57 14.14
N ASN A 139 0.89 5.45 13.95
CA ASN A 139 0.42 5.93 12.65
C ASN A 139 1.05 7.25 12.18
N GLN A 140 2.03 7.82 12.91
CA GLN A 140 2.60 9.14 12.60
C GLN A 140 3.93 9.12 11.84
N ASP A 141 4.51 7.94 11.56
CA ASP A 141 5.82 7.80 10.90
C ASP A 141 6.95 8.63 11.55
N TYR A 142 6.99 8.65 12.89
CA TYR A 142 7.93 9.51 13.61
C TYR A 142 9.39 9.20 13.29
N VAL A 143 9.80 7.93 13.30
CA VAL A 143 11.22 7.56 13.21
C VAL A 143 11.82 8.04 11.89
N GLY A 144 12.89 8.83 11.98
CA GLY A 144 13.54 9.46 10.81
C GLY A 144 12.91 10.79 10.37
N SER A 145 11.70 11.14 10.82
CA SER A 145 11.10 12.44 10.53
C SER A 145 11.75 13.57 11.36
N VAL A 146 11.59 14.82 10.89
CA VAL A 146 12.22 16.01 11.50
C VAL A 146 11.46 16.46 12.75
N SER A 147 12.18 16.63 13.85
CA SER A 147 11.61 17.19 15.08
C SER A 147 11.49 18.72 14.99
N PRO A 148 10.41 19.33 15.53
CA PRO A 148 10.28 20.77 15.70
C PRO A 148 11.42 21.41 16.50
N SER A 149 12.01 20.69 17.46
CA SER A 149 13.20 21.14 18.22
C SER A 149 14.54 20.86 17.51
N GLY A 150 14.49 20.28 16.31
CA GLY A 150 15.64 20.06 15.44
C GLY A 150 16.23 18.65 15.52
N GLY A 151 16.91 18.25 14.43
CA GLY A 151 17.33 16.86 14.23
C GLY A 151 16.16 15.97 13.82
N THR A 152 16.34 14.65 13.91
CA THR A 152 15.31 13.66 13.59
C THR A 152 14.89 12.88 14.82
N TYR A 153 13.67 12.35 14.82
CA TYR A 153 13.26 11.37 15.80
C TYR A 153 13.93 10.01 15.52
N THR A 154 13.97 9.18 16.55
CA THR A 154 14.54 7.83 16.56
C THR A 154 13.53 6.90 17.23
N TYR A 155 13.67 5.58 17.08
CA TYR A 155 12.82 4.62 17.79
C TYR A 155 12.85 4.88 19.31
N GLY A 156 13.99 5.31 19.86
CA GLY A 156 14.11 5.63 21.29
C GLY A 156 13.11 6.68 21.75
N HIS A 157 12.84 7.70 20.92
CA HIS A 157 11.89 8.77 21.26
C HIS A 157 10.46 8.23 21.31
N VAL A 158 10.10 7.41 20.32
CA VAL A 158 8.79 6.75 20.24
C VAL A 158 8.60 5.79 21.42
N GLN A 159 9.60 4.93 21.68
CA GLN A 159 9.57 3.98 22.79
C GLN A 159 9.45 4.68 24.15
N TRP A 160 10.16 5.79 24.35
CA TRP A 160 10.06 6.57 25.58
C TRP A 160 8.64 7.10 25.81
N ALA A 161 8.00 7.62 24.75
CA ALA A 161 6.64 8.14 24.81
C ALA A 161 5.60 7.04 25.08
N ILE A 162 5.79 5.84 24.49
CA ILE A 162 4.95 4.67 24.76
C ILE A 162 4.98 4.31 26.26
N TRP A 163 6.17 4.30 26.89
CA TRP A 163 6.27 4.02 28.33
C TRP A 163 5.64 5.10 29.22
N GLU A 164 5.71 6.39 28.86
CA GLU A 164 4.99 7.43 29.61
C GLU A 164 3.46 7.20 29.60
N LEU A 165 2.94 6.70 28.48
CA LEU A 165 1.51 6.42 28.32
C LEU A 165 1.08 5.17 29.07
N LEU A 166 1.88 4.10 29.09
CA LEU A 166 1.47 2.82 29.68
C LEU A 166 1.83 2.66 31.15
N ASP A 167 2.95 3.24 31.60
CA ASP A 167 3.52 2.97 32.91
C ASP A 167 3.37 4.17 33.85
N ASN A 168 3.35 3.91 35.16
CA ASN A 168 3.32 4.97 36.18
C ASN A 168 4.66 5.69 36.38
N ASN A 169 5.75 5.12 35.86
CA ASN A 169 7.07 5.72 35.85
C ASN A 169 7.69 5.53 34.48
N ASN A 170 8.82 6.18 34.25
CA ASN A 170 9.66 5.92 33.09
C ASN A 170 11.11 5.69 33.51
N CYS A 171 11.89 5.11 32.61
CA CYS A 171 13.29 4.81 32.83
C CYS A 171 14.09 6.08 33.19
N GLN A 172 15.01 5.95 34.15
CA GLN A 172 15.86 7.06 34.60
C GLN A 172 17.15 7.19 33.77
N ILE A 173 17.63 6.07 33.20
CA ILE A 173 18.86 6.02 32.38
C ILE A 173 18.52 5.67 30.94
N CYS A 174 17.49 4.84 30.72
CA CYS A 174 17.00 4.39 29.42
C CYS A 174 18.12 3.95 28.46
N SER A 175 19.04 3.09 28.92
CA SER A 175 20.28 2.79 28.20
C SER A 175 20.10 2.25 26.77
N ASN A 176 18.93 1.67 26.52
CA ASN A 176 18.54 0.99 25.30
C ASN A 176 17.69 1.86 24.37
N LEU A 177 17.58 3.17 24.61
CA LEU A 177 16.87 4.09 23.73
C LEU A 177 17.79 4.84 22.77
N THR A 178 19.11 4.66 22.90
CA THR A 178 20.08 5.18 21.95
C THR A 178 20.74 4.03 21.20
N ASN A 179 21.12 4.27 19.94
CA ASN A 179 21.98 3.37 19.17
C ASN A 179 23.24 4.13 18.73
N PRO A 180 24.46 3.77 19.17
CA PRO A 180 24.75 2.71 20.15
C PRO A 180 24.13 2.98 21.53
N THR A 181 23.99 1.94 22.36
CA THR A 181 23.45 2.06 23.73
C THR A 181 24.23 3.09 24.55
N GLY A 182 23.53 3.85 25.37
CA GLY A 182 24.10 5.01 26.06
C GLY A 182 23.09 5.66 26.98
N ASN A 183 23.51 6.65 27.76
CA ASN A 183 22.60 7.30 28.69
C ASN A 183 21.68 8.29 27.97
N TRP A 184 20.43 7.88 27.73
CA TRP A 184 19.38 8.71 27.11
C TRP A 184 19.25 10.08 27.78
N THR A 185 19.30 10.11 29.11
CA THR A 185 19.06 11.33 29.90
C THR A 185 20.23 12.29 29.94
N SER A 186 21.38 11.92 29.34
CA SER A 186 22.53 12.82 29.21
C SER A 186 22.36 13.89 28.13
N ASP A 187 21.43 13.68 27.19
CA ASP A 187 21.09 14.64 26.15
C ASP A 187 19.64 15.13 26.36
N SER A 188 19.49 16.40 26.74
CA SER A 188 18.17 16.98 27.00
C SER A 188 17.28 17.05 25.74
N SER A 189 17.87 17.00 24.54
CA SER A 189 17.12 16.95 23.28
C SER A 189 16.32 15.64 23.15
N ASN A 190 16.83 14.53 23.70
CA ASN A 190 16.11 13.26 23.72
C ASN A 190 14.81 13.36 24.52
N LEU A 191 14.88 13.93 25.73
CA LEU A 191 13.70 14.16 26.55
C LEU A 191 12.72 15.12 25.86
N THR A 192 13.24 16.16 25.21
CA THR A 192 12.40 17.15 24.51
C THR A 192 11.59 16.48 23.38
N LYS A 193 12.25 15.68 22.54
CA LYS A 193 11.62 14.95 21.44
C LYS A 193 10.66 13.85 21.90
N GLY A 194 11.00 13.12 22.96
CA GLY A 194 10.06 12.17 23.58
C GLY A 194 8.80 12.88 24.09
N GLN A 195 8.96 14.04 24.72
CA GLN A 195 7.86 14.86 25.21
C GLN A 195 7.02 15.46 24.07
N GLU A 196 7.62 15.80 22.92
CA GLU A 196 6.91 16.25 21.72
C GLU A 196 5.92 15.17 21.25
N ILE A 197 6.37 13.92 21.14
CA ILE A 197 5.53 12.78 20.74
C ILE A 197 4.42 12.54 21.77
N LEU A 198 4.78 12.48 23.07
CA LEU A 198 3.82 12.28 24.15
C LEU A 198 2.72 13.37 24.15
N ASN A 199 3.11 14.64 24.07
CA ASN A 199 2.17 15.75 24.06
C ASN A 199 1.27 15.72 22.82
N ALA A 200 1.83 15.35 21.66
CA ALA A 200 1.06 15.22 20.43
C ALA A 200 0.03 14.08 20.54
N ALA A 201 0.41 12.94 21.13
CA ALA A 201 -0.51 11.86 21.42
C ALA A 201 -1.62 12.33 22.36
N ILE A 202 -1.31 12.86 23.54
CA ILE A 202 -2.32 13.34 24.51
C ILE A 202 -3.28 14.37 23.88
N ALA A 203 -2.80 15.19 22.95
CA ALA A 203 -3.63 16.21 22.30
C ALA A 203 -4.53 15.68 21.19
N ASN A 204 -4.21 14.53 20.56
CA ASN A 204 -4.85 14.10 19.31
C ASN A 204 -5.23 12.60 19.23
N GLY A 205 -4.75 11.78 20.16
CA GLY A 205 -4.85 10.32 20.11
C GLY A 205 -5.98 9.71 20.95
N GLU A 206 -6.62 10.52 21.80
CA GLU A 206 -7.80 10.07 22.56
C GLU A 206 -8.93 9.65 21.60
N ASP A 207 -9.54 8.49 21.86
CA ASP A 207 -10.56 7.86 21.03
C ASP A 207 -10.10 7.59 19.57
N PHE A 208 -8.79 7.56 19.31
CA PHE A 208 -8.28 7.21 17.99
C PHE A 208 -8.73 5.80 17.62
N ILE A 209 -9.35 5.66 16.45
CA ILE A 209 -9.73 4.37 15.88
C ILE A 209 -9.14 4.32 14.46
N PRO A 210 -8.20 3.39 14.20
CA PRO A 210 -7.60 3.19 12.88
C PRO A 210 -8.67 2.95 11.81
N SER A 211 -8.50 3.64 10.69
CA SER A 211 -9.29 3.48 9.48
C SER A 211 -8.50 2.68 8.43
N CYS A 212 -9.10 2.45 7.26
CA CYS A 212 -8.44 1.66 6.23
C CYS A 212 -7.21 2.36 5.64
N GLY A 213 -6.08 1.66 5.60
CA GLY A 213 -4.76 2.18 5.29
C GLY A 213 -3.98 2.66 6.52
N ASP A 214 -4.64 2.78 7.68
CA ASP A 214 -3.94 2.98 8.95
C ASP A 214 -3.43 1.65 9.49
N LEU A 215 -2.52 1.73 10.45
CA LEU A 215 -2.01 0.62 11.23
C LEU A 215 -2.88 0.37 12.46
N ILE A 216 -3.19 -0.89 12.73
CA ILE A 216 -3.77 -1.34 14.00
C ILE A 216 -2.74 -2.13 14.81
N GLY A 217 -2.68 -1.84 16.12
CA GLY A 217 -1.82 -2.51 17.07
C GLY A 217 -2.34 -3.88 17.48
N ILE A 218 -1.46 -4.87 17.51
CA ILE A 218 -1.67 -6.22 18.06
C ILE A 218 -0.71 -6.38 19.24
N VAL A 219 -1.28 -6.69 20.40
CA VAL A 219 -0.56 -6.89 21.66
C VAL A 219 -0.17 -8.37 21.79
N LEU A 220 1.11 -8.62 22.03
CA LEU A 220 1.70 -9.94 22.21
C LEU A 220 2.21 -10.07 23.64
N ILE A 221 1.69 -11.03 24.41
CA ILE A 221 2.03 -11.22 25.83
C ILE A 221 2.64 -12.61 26.04
N PRO A 222 3.96 -12.72 26.27
CA PRO A 222 4.62 -13.97 26.64
C PRO A 222 4.55 -14.22 28.16
N ASP A 223 4.73 -15.48 28.59
CA ASP A 223 4.75 -15.81 30.02
C ASP A 223 5.98 -15.20 30.73
N GLY A 224 5.74 -14.35 31.73
CA GLY A 224 6.75 -13.77 32.61
C GLY A 224 7.83 -12.91 31.93
N LYS A 225 7.58 -12.45 30.70
CA LYS A 225 8.55 -11.72 29.85
C LYS A 225 7.91 -10.46 29.25
N GLN A 226 8.73 -9.63 28.59
CA GLN A 226 8.29 -8.37 27.99
C GLN A 226 7.10 -8.55 27.03
N PRO A 227 5.93 -7.95 27.30
CA PRO A 227 4.89 -7.81 26.32
C PRO A 227 5.31 -6.81 25.23
N LEU A 228 4.84 -7.06 24.01
CA LEU A 228 5.16 -6.31 22.81
C LEU A 228 3.90 -5.82 22.12
N ILE A 229 4.00 -4.73 21.36
CA ILE A 229 3.00 -4.36 20.36
C ILE A 229 3.63 -4.38 18.98
N ILE A 230 2.99 -5.08 18.04
CA ILE A 230 3.29 -5.03 16.61
C ILE A 230 2.14 -4.32 15.90
N THR A 231 2.34 -3.92 14.64
CA THR A 231 1.29 -3.31 13.83
C THR A 231 0.91 -4.18 12.63
N LYS A 232 -0.33 -4.05 12.20
CA LYS A 232 -0.82 -4.57 10.92
C LYS A 232 -1.54 -3.47 10.17
N GLU A 233 -1.27 -3.33 8.88
CA GLU A 233 -2.04 -2.42 8.03
C GLU A 233 -3.47 -2.94 7.87
N ILE A 234 -4.44 -2.04 8.04
CA ILE A 234 -5.84 -2.32 7.75
C ILE A 234 -6.03 -2.24 6.23
N PRO A 235 -6.32 -3.35 5.54
CA PRO A 235 -6.44 -3.33 4.10
C PRO A 235 -7.64 -2.48 3.68
N ARG A 236 -7.44 -1.61 2.68
CA ARG A 236 -8.55 -0.97 1.98
C ARG A 236 -9.28 -2.01 1.14
N LYS A 237 -10.58 -2.21 1.40
CA LYS A 237 -11.42 -3.00 0.51
C LYS A 237 -11.77 -2.14 -0.70
N LEU A 238 -11.09 -2.37 -1.82
CA LEU A 238 -11.42 -1.72 -3.09
C LEU A 238 -12.81 -2.19 -3.53
N LYS A 239 -13.79 -1.27 -3.60
CA LYS A 239 -15.10 -1.51 -4.21
C LYS A 239 -15.04 -1.02 -5.66
N GLY A 240 -15.74 -1.69 -6.57
CA GLY A 240 -15.64 -1.42 -8.01
C GLY A 240 -14.53 -2.19 -8.73
N CYS A 241 -14.09 -3.32 -8.14
CA CYS A 241 -13.28 -4.27 -8.89
C CYS A 241 -14.12 -4.85 -10.01
N GLU A 242 -13.62 -4.71 -11.23
CA GLU A 242 -14.29 -5.16 -12.44
C GLU A 242 -13.44 -6.19 -13.17
N THR A 243 -14.13 -7.12 -13.81
CA THR A 243 -13.51 -7.97 -14.82
C THR A 243 -13.11 -7.09 -15.99
N ALA A 244 -11.91 -7.26 -16.50
CA ALA A 244 -11.41 -6.54 -17.67
C ALA A 244 -10.84 -7.50 -18.71
N PHE A 245 -11.00 -7.13 -19.98
CA PHE A 245 -10.44 -7.87 -21.11
C PHE A 245 -9.82 -6.90 -22.10
N ALA A 246 -8.73 -7.35 -22.73
CA ALA A 246 -8.25 -6.68 -23.93
C ALA A 246 -9.20 -6.93 -25.10
N ILE A 247 -9.37 -5.91 -25.94
CA ILE A 247 -10.13 -5.99 -27.19
C ILE A 247 -9.24 -5.57 -28.35
N GLY A 248 -9.44 -6.26 -29.49
CA GLY A 248 -8.84 -5.93 -30.77
C GLY A 248 -9.15 -4.51 -31.24
N ASN A 249 -8.39 -4.00 -32.21
CA ASN A 249 -8.59 -2.65 -32.73
C ASN A 249 -9.80 -2.59 -33.68
N THR A 250 -10.79 -1.77 -33.34
CA THR A 250 -11.95 -1.46 -34.20
C THR A 250 -11.73 -0.23 -35.09
N THR A 251 -10.55 0.39 -35.04
CA THR A 251 -10.35 1.79 -35.45
C THR A 251 -10.04 2.02 -36.92
N ASP A 252 -9.79 0.98 -37.71
CA ASP A 252 -9.09 1.17 -39.00
C ASP A 252 -9.92 0.79 -40.23
N GLY A 253 -11.17 0.35 -40.05
CA GLY A 253 -12.06 -0.02 -41.18
C GLY A 253 -11.65 -1.29 -41.93
N GLU A 254 -10.61 -1.99 -41.47
CA GLU A 254 -10.37 -3.40 -41.74
C GLU A 254 -10.83 -4.20 -40.51
N GLY A 255 -11.65 -5.23 -40.73
CA GLY A 255 -12.49 -5.94 -39.75
C GLY A 255 -11.92 -6.17 -38.34
N ASP A 256 -12.83 -6.28 -37.38
CA ASP A 256 -12.55 -6.58 -35.98
C ASP A 256 -11.60 -7.78 -35.85
N ASP A 257 -10.37 -7.57 -35.39
CA ASP A 257 -9.43 -8.65 -35.03
C ASP A 257 -9.77 -9.26 -33.67
N SER A 258 -11.03 -9.13 -33.23
CA SER A 258 -11.52 -9.75 -32.02
C SER A 258 -12.94 -10.27 -32.15
N THR A 259 -13.24 -11.35 -31.44
CA THR A 259 -14.56 -11.99 -31.41
C THR A 259 -15.08 -12.03 -29.99
N CYS A 260 -16.32 -11.60 -29.78
CA CYS A 260 -16.95 -11.64 -28.47
C CYS A 260 -17.32 -13.09 -28.11
N PHE A 261 -17.00 -13.53 -26.89
CA PHE A 261 -17.31 -14.88 -26.41
C PHE A 261 -18.81 -15.24 -26.52
N ILE A 262 -19.70 -14.26 -26.41
CA ILE A 262 -21.15 -14.49 -26.47
C ILE A 262 -21.59 -14.87 -27.89
N GLU A 263 -20.91 -14.34 -28.92
CA GLU A 263 -21.19 -14.64 -30.33
C GLU A 263 -20.90 -16.11 -30.65
N ASP A 264 -19.87 -16.67 -29.99
CA ASP A 264 -19.50 -18.08 -30.08
C ASP A 264 -20.23 -18.98 -29.04
N GLY A 265 -21.28 -18.45 -28.41
CA GLY A 265 -22.21 -19.23 -27.59
C GLY A 265 -21.78 -19.45 -26.14
N PHE A 266 -20.76 -18.73 -25.65
CA PHE A 266 -20.41 -18.72 -24.24
C PHE A 266 -21.34 -17.80 -23.44
N SER A 267 -21.54 -18.12 -22.16
CA SER A 267 -22.35 -17.30 -21.25
C SER A 267 -21.56 -16.18 -20.56
N ARG A 268 -20.23 -16.15 -20.70
CA ARG A 268 -19.34 -15.10 -20.17
C ARG A 268 -19.01 -14.14 -21.30
N TRP A 269 -18.89 -12.86 -20.97
CA TRP A 269 -18.38 -11.85 -21.88
C TRP A 269 -16.85 -11.79 -21.84
N GLY A 270 -16.26 -11.15 -22.84
CA GLY A 270 -14.82 -11.05 -23.07
C GLY A 270 -14.51 -11.28 -24.55
N TRP A 271 -13.26 -11.09 -24.92
CA TRP A 271 -12.82 -11.19 -26.32
C TRP A 271 -11.67 -12.17 -26.48
N THR A 272 -11.68 -12.86 -27.61
CA THR A 272 -10.49 -13.48 -28.18
C THR A 272 -10.01 -12.59 -29.31
N ILE A 273 -8.70 -12.37 -29.38
CA ILE A 273 -8.02 -11.52 -30.37
C ILE A 273 -7.30 -12.42 -31.36
N GLY A 274 -7.40 -12.13 -32.64
CA GLY A 274 -6.74 -12.84 -33.73
C GLY A 274 -7.69 -13.43 -34.77
N PRO A 275 -7.16 -14.17 -35.75
CA PRO A 275 -5.78 -14.64 -35.81
C PRO A 275 -4.77 -13.51 -36.07
N ILE A 276 -3.66 -13.47 -35.32
CA ILE A 276 -2.55 -12.54 -35.51
C ILE A 276 -1.27 -13.26 -35.93
N ALA A 277 -0.51 -12.67 -36.84
CA ALA A 277 0.81 -13.14 -37.24
C ALA A 277 1.88 -12.74 -36.19
N GLU A 278 3.12 -13.17 -36.39
CA GLU A 278 4.25 -12.68 -35.58
C GLU A 278 4.40 -11.16 -35.71
N GLY A 279 4.61 -10.49 -34.58
CA GLY A 279 4.65 -9.04 -34.51
C GLY A 279 4.47 -8.50 -33.09
N GLU A 280 4.41 -7.17 -33.00
CA GLU A 280 4.12 -6.43 -31.78
C GLU A 280 2.78 -5.72 -31.94
N TYR A 281 1.90 -5.93 -30.97
CA TYR A 281 0.53 -5.42 -30.96
C TYR A 281 0.24 -4.74 -29.64
N THR A 282 -0.63 -3.72 -29.66
CA THR A 282 -1.14 -3.07 -28.46
C THR A 282 -2.65 -2.99 -28.55
N TYR A 283 -3.32 -3.42 -27.48
CA TYR A 283 -4.77 -3.54 -27.40
C TYR A 283 -5.30 -2.80 -26.19
N ASN A 284 -6.45 -2.16 -26.34
CA ASN A 284 -7.13 -1.48 -25.24
C ASN A 284 -7.71 -2.50 -24.26
N VAL A 285 -7.64 -2.21 -22.96
CA VAL A 285 -8.23 -3.03 -21.90
C VAL A 285 -9.45 -2.31 -21.34
N TYR A 286 -10.62 -2.96 -21.44
CA TYR A 286 -11.87 -2.42 -20.90
C TYR A 286 -12.34 -3.22 -19.69
N ALA A 287 -12.60 -2.52 -18.59
CA ALA A 287 -13.18 -3.07 -17.37
C ALA A 287 -14.71 -2.88 -17.36
N GLY A 288 -15.45 -3.87 -16.86
CA GLY A 288 -16.90 -3.77 -16.70
C GLY A 288 -17.70 -3.73 -18.02
N ALA A 289 -17.08 -4.06 -19.16
CA ALA A 289 -17.70 -4.07 -20.48
C ALA A 289 -18.60 -5.30 -20.71
N GLY A 290 -19.53 -5.53 -19.78
CA GLY A 290 -20.46 -6.64 -19.80
C GLY A 290 -21.23 -6.73 -21.12
N GLN A 291 -21.48 -7.96 -21.58
CA GLN A 291 -22.07 -8.24 -22.89
C GLN A 291 -21.20 -7.83 -24.09
N CYS A 292 -19.90 -7.64 -23.88
CA CYS A 292 -18.95 -7.14 -24.88
C CYS A 292 -19.32 -5.74 -25.40
N ASP A 293 -19.92 -4.92 -24.54
CA ASP A 293 -20.33 -3.56 -24.85
C ASP A 293 -19.34 -2.56 -24.23
N THR A 294 -18.45 -2.01 -25.05
CA THR A 294 -17.40 -1.08 -24.59
C THR A 294 -17.96 0.28 -24.16
N ASP A 295 -19.15 0.68 -24.64
CA ASP A 295 -19.79 1.92 -24.20
C ASP A 295 -20.29 1.83 -22.75
N LYS A 296 -20.44 0.61 -22.23
CA LYS A 296 -20.74 0.33 -20.82
C LYS A 296 -19.49 0.08 -19.97
N GLY A 297 -18.32 -0.06 -20.59
CA GLY A 297 -17.06 -0.33 -19.91
C GLY A 297 -16.22 0.92 -19.69
N ALA A 298 -15.27 0.83 -18.77
CA ALA A 298 -14.23 1.84 -18.58
C ALA A 298 -12.95 1.40 -19.31
N LEU A 299 -12.35 2.29 -20.09
CA LEU A 299 -10.98 2.09 -20.58
C LEU A 299 -10.02 2.25 -19.39
N VAL A 300 -9.28 1.20 -19.06
CA VAL A 300 -8.42 1.13 -17.87
C VAL A 300 -6.93 1.00 -18.19
N GLY A 301 -6.57 1.04 -19.47
CA GLY A 301 -5.20 0.95 -19.94
C GLY A 301 -5.08 0.09 -21.19
N THR A 302 -3.91 -0.52 -21.38
CA THR A 302 -3.59 -1.33 -22.56
C THR A 302 -2.88 -2.62 -22.20
N VAL A 303 -2.82 -3.55 -23.15
CA VAL A 303 -1.93 -4.71 -23.11
C VAL A 303 -1.04 -4.70 -24.36
N SER A 304 0.26 -4.95 -24.16
CA SER A 304 1.21 -5.14 -25.25
C SER A 304 1.48 -6.62 -25.45
N VAL A 305 1.29 -7.12 -26.67
CA VAL A 305 1.53 -8.50 -27.07
C VAL A 305 2.74 -8.53 -28.00
N ASN A 306 3.79 -9.24 -27.63
CA ASN A 306 4.95 -9.51 -28.47
C ASN A 306 4.96 -11.00 -28.82
N TYR A 307 4.73 -11.32 -30.09
CA TYR A 307 4.75 -12.68 -30.60
C TYR A 307 5.90 -12.84 -31.61
N ASN A 308 6.91 -13.64 -31.26
CA ASN A 308 8.13 -13.78 -32.05
C ASN A 308 8.76 -15.16 -31.88
N ASN A 309 9.10 -15.82 -32.98
CA ASN A 309 9.73 -17.15 -33.02
C ASN A 309 8.99 -18.21 -32.18
N GLY A 310 7.66 -18.17 -32.16
CA GLY A 310 6.85 -19.11 -31.41
C GLY A 310 6.71 -18.83 -29.90
N ASP A 311 7.28 -17.74 -29.40
CA ASP A 311 7.16 -17.27 -28.02
C ASP A 311 6.25 -16.04 -27.94
N VAL A 312 5.40 -15.97 -26.91
CA VAL A 312 4.46 -14.86 -26.68
C VAL A 312 4.71 -14.24 -25.30
N ILE A 313 4.90 -12.92 -25.28
CA ILE A 313 5.00 -12.10 -24.06
C ILE A 313 3.84 -11.13 -24.04
N VAL A 314 3.12 -11.08 -22.92
CA VAL A 314 1.97 -10.20 -22.72
C VAL A 314 2.21 -9.31 -21.51
N THR A 315 2.26 -8.00 -21.74
CA THR A 315 2.53 -6.98 -20.71
C THR A 315 1.29 -6.13 -20.51
N TYR A 316 0.75 -6.10 -19.29
CA TYR A 316 -0.40 -5.27 -18.92
C TYR A 316 0.09 -3.88 -18.47
N ASN A 317 -0.34 -2.83 -19.17
CA ASN A 317 -0.07 -1.44 -18.86
C ASN A 317 -1.38 -0.78 -18.39
N ILE A 318 -1.76 -1.04 -17.14
CA ILE A 318 -2.96 -0.48 -16.52
C ILE A 318 -2.67 0.94 -16.03
N ASP A 319 -3.60 1.86 -16.27
CA ASP A 319 -3.44 3.27 -15.90
C ASP A 319 -3.29 3.42 -14.37
N GLU A 320 -2.49 4.40 -13.94
CA GLU A 320 -2.11 4.60 -12.52
C GLU A 320 -3.31 4.79 -11.58
N SER A 321 -4.47 5.22 -12.10
CA SER A 321 -5.72 5.37 -11.35
C SER A 321 -6.44 4.05 -11.04
N TYR A 322 -5.86 2.91 -11.43
CA TYR A 322 -6.41 1.58 -11.19
C TYR A 322 -5.35 0.63 -10.61
N ASN A 323 -5.82 -0.28 -9.77
CA ASN A 323 -5.02 -1.36 -9.21
C ASN A 323 -5.23 -2.65 -10.01
N LEU A 324 -4.15 -3.28 -10.48
CA LEU A 324 -4.18 -4.58 -11.14
C LEU A 324 -4.01 -5.70 -10.10
N LEU A 325 -5.06 -6.50 -9.88
CA LEU A 325 -5.05 -7.57 -8.86
C LEU A 325 -4.67 -8.93 -9.43
N GLU A 326 -5.21 -9.28 -10.59
CA GLU A 326 -5.01 -10.59 -11.21
C GLU A 326 -4.87 -10.46 -12.73
N THR A 327 -4.12 -11.38 -13.34
CA THR A 327 -4.04 -11.53 -14.80
C THR A 327 -4.17 -12.99 -15.21
N HIS A 328 -4.81 -13.23 -16.35
CA HIS A 328 -4.94 -14.54 -16.97
C HIS A 328 -4.80 -14.39 -18.48
N THR A 329 -3.82 -15.06 -19.07
CA THR A 329 -3.51 -14.91 -20.50
C THR A 329 -3.53 -16.27 -21.21
N TYR A 330 -4.22 -16.33 -22.35
CA TYR A 330 -4.17 -17.45 -23.28
C TYR A 330 -3.50 -16.99 -24.58
N ALA A 331 -2.67 -17.87 -25.15
CA ALA A 331 -2.20 -17.74 -26.52
C ALA A 331 -2.12 -19.14 -27.15
N GLY A 332 -2.72 -19.33 -28.31
CA GLY A 332 -2.87 -20.65 -28.92
C GLY A 332 -3.18 -20.61 -30.41
N THR A 333 -3.08 -21.76 -31.08
CA THR A 333 -3.42 -21.90 -32.51
C THR A 333 -4.92 -21.92 -32.79
N ASN A 334 -5.74 -22.13 -31.75
CA ASN A 334 -7.20 -22.07 -31.82
C ASN A 334 -7.73 -20.86 -31.03
N PRO A 335 -8.93 -20.34 -31.34
CA PRO A 335 -9.51 -19.18 -30.65
C PRO A 335 -9.66 -19.38 -29.13
N TYR A 336 -9.91 -20.61 -28.68
CA TYR A 336 -10.19 -20.91 -27.28
C TYR A 336 -9.39 -22.09 -26.76
N PRO A 337 -8.99 -22.07 -25.47
CA PRO A 337 -8.39 -23.24 -24.83
C PRO A 337 -9.41 -24.37 -24.67
N ILE A 338 -8.90 -25.62 -24.66
CA ILE A 338 -9.70 -26.83 -24.48
C ILE A 338 -9.58 -27.34 -23.04
N LYS A 339 -10.72 -27.51 -22.36
CA LYS A 339 -10.83 -28.26 -21.10
C LYS A 339 -11.50 -29.60 -21.36
N GLY A 340 -10.71 -30.68 -21.27
CA GLY A 340 -11.17 -32.03 -21.58
C GLY A 340 -11.41 -32.21 -23.09
N LYS A 341 -12.65 -32.03 -23.55
CA LYS A 341 -13.05 -32.13 -24.97
C LYS A 341 -13.89 -30.95 -25.46
N LYS A 342 -13.95 -29.87 -24.69
CA LYS A 342 -14.77 -28.69 -24.98
C LYS A 342 -13.93 -27.44 -24.84
N GLU A 343 -14.21 -26.45 -25.67
CA GLU A 343 -13.66 -25.10 -25.54
C GLU A 343 -14.15 -24.44 -24.25
N THR A 344 -13.35 -23.51 -23.71
CA THR A 344 -13.65 -22.82 -22.46
C THR A 344 -13.12 -21.40 -22.46
N VAL A 345 -13.89 -20.50 -21.86
CA VAL A 345 -13.50 -19.09 -21.60
C VAL A 345 -13.25 -18.82 -20.12
N ALA A 346 -13.05 -19.87 -19.30
CA ALA A 346 -12.76 -19.73 -17.87
C ALA A 346 -11.30 -19.29 -17.64
N PRO A 347 -11.03 -18.17 -16.91
CA PRO A 347 -9.68 -17.58 -16.83
C PRO A 347 -8.64 -18.53 -16.24
N GLY A 348 -9.00 -19.31 -15.22
CA GLY A 348 -8.10 -20.32 -14.64
C GLY A 348 -7.74 -21.49 -15.56
N GLN A 349 -8.14 -21.47 -16.83
CA GLN A 349 -7.73 -22.43 -17.88
C GLN A 349 -6.85 -21.80 -18.95
N PHE A 350 -6.62 -20.48 -18.86
CA PHE A 350 -5.80 -19.75 -19.81
C PHE A 350 -4.33 -20.05 -19.59
N LYS A 351 -3.63 -20.31 -20.69
CA LYS A 351 -2.19 -20.58 -20.72
C LYS A 351 -1.66 -20.22 -22.11
N ILE A 352 -0.38 -19.87 -22.18
CA ILE A 352 0.34 -19.72 -23.44
C ILE A 352 0.82 -21.11 -23.88
N GLU A 353 0.43 -21.55 -25.07
CA GLU A 353 0.91 -22.81 -25.64
C GLU A 353 2.38 -22.70 -26.06
N PRO A 354 3.20 -23.75 -25.88
CA PRO A 354 4.61 -23.71 -26.27
C PRO A 354 4.78 -23.97 -27.78
N ASN A 355 5.84 -23.39 -28.37
CA ASN A 355 6.22 -23.58 -29.78
C ASN A 355 5.11 -23.20 -30.76
N LEU A 356 4.52 -22.02 -30.57
CA LEU A 356 3.51 -21.51 -31.49
C LEU A 356 4.12 -21.29 -32.89
N SER A 357 3.29 -21.40 -33.92
CA SER A 357 3.74 -21.19 -35.30
C SER A 357 2.56 -20.78 -36.17
N GLY A 358 2.81 -19.91 -37.16
CA GLY A 358 1.75 -19.32 -37.95
C GLY A 358 0.93 -18.34 -37.13
N ASP A 359 -0.30 -18.09 -37.57
CA ASP A 359 -1.17 -17.13 -36.88
C ASP A 359 -1.74 -17.73 -35.59
N ILE A 360 -1.90 -16.90 -34.56
CA ILE A 360 -2.34 -17.30 -33.22
C ILE A 360 -3.53 -16.47 -32.76
N TYR A 361 -4.19 -16.94 -31.71
CA TYR A 361 -5.22 -16.21 -30.98
C TYR A 361 -4.75 -15.91 -29.57
N VAL A 362 -5.17 -14.78 -29.02
CA VAL A 362 -4.81 -14.29 -27.69
C VAL A 362 -6.05 -13.90 -26.91
N ILE A 363 -6.11 -14.27 -25.63
CA ILE A 363 -7.08 -13.72 -24.67
C ILE A 363 -6.27 -13.12 -23.53
N ALA A 364 -6.47 -11.84 -23.24
CA ALA A 364 -5.87 -11.16 -22.10
C ALA A 364 -6.99 -10.69 -21.16
N HIS A 365 -7.02 -11.29 -19.96
CA HIS A 365 -7.99 -11.02 -18.92
C HIS A 365 -7.28 -10.47 -17.68
N SER A 366 -7.87 -9.45 -17.07
CA SER A 366 -7.41 -8.91 -15.79
C SER A 366 -8.58 -8.66 -14.83
N VAL A 367 -8.26 -8.60 -13.54
CA VAL A 367 -9.14 -8.01 -12.52
C VAL A 367 -8.52 -6.69 -12.12
N VAL A 368 -9.26 -5.60 -12.34
CA VAL A 368 -8.81 -4.24 -12.04
C VAL A 368 -9.78 -3.59 -11.06
N CYS A 369 -9.29 -2.72 -10.20
CA CYS A 369 -10.13 -1.96 -9.27
C CYS A 369 -9.80 -0.47 -9.39
N GLY A 370 -10.82 0.39 -9.38
CA GLY A 370 -10.61 1.83 -9.29
C GLY A 370 -9.99 2.24 -7.95
N GLU A 371 -9.22 3.32 -7.97
CA GLU A 371 -8.72 4.01 -6.76
C GLU A 371 -9.79 4.85 -6.05
#